data_AF-A0A4U6LWX1-F1
#
_entry.id   AF-A0A4U6LWX1-F1
#
_cell.length_a   1.000
_cell.length_b   1.000
_cell.length_c   1.000
_cell.angle_alpha   90.00
_cell.angle_beta   90.00
_cell.angle_gamma   90.00
#
_symmetry.space_group_name_H-M   'P 1'
#
loop_
_entity.id
_entity.type
_entity.pdbx_description
1 polymer ?
#
loop_
_entity_poly.entity_id
_entity_poly.type
_entity_poly.pdbx_seq_one_letter_code
_entity_poly.pdbx_strand_id
1 'polypeptide(L)'
;MGILAQEMMKLAKQVGGSHKTVHDRIALTQRFCERLVMAQNVQIRRVEHLKARYIEGYIRERLAQGISKRSLQNEMAAIRCMLKQAGRDKLAASERISNRSLGLSGASRNGTKLAITPEHYHCVLETAHVKDPGLAAA
;
A
#
# COMPACT_ATOMS: atom_id res chain seq x y z
N MET A 1 -11.62 14.09 -7.45
CA MET A 1 -11.61 12.75 -6.81
C MET A 1 -13.04 12.23 -6.74
N GLY A 2 -13.27 10.94 -7.04
CA GLY A 2 -14.60 10.33 -6.94
C GLY A 2 -15.09 10.20 -5.48
N ILE A 3 -16.41 10.10 -5.31
CA ILE A 3 -17.08 10.04 -3.99
C ILE A 3 -16.54 8.88 -3.13
N LEU A 4 -16.30 7.72 -3.73
CA LEU A 4 -15.73 6.55 -3.04
C LEU A 4 -14.34 6.85 -2.45
N ALA A 5 -13.47 7.52 -3.21
CA ALA A 5 -12.12 7.85 -2.76
C ALA A 5 -12.17 8.78 -1.54
N GLN A 6 -13.06 9.78 -1.55
CA GLN A 6 -13.26 10.68 -0.42
C GLN A 6 -13.74 9.94 0.83
N GLU A 7 -14.73 9.04 0.68
CA GLU A 7 -15.24 8.22 1.79
C GLU A 7 -14.14 7.32 2.36
N MET A 8 -13.41 6.60 1.51
CA MET A 8 -12.33 5.72 1.96
C MET A 8 -11.17 6.48 2.60
N MET A 9 -10.83 7.68 2.12
CA MET A 9 -9.81 8.53 2.75
C MET A 9 -10.25 9.02 4.14
N LYS A 10 -11.54 9.34 4.32
CA LYS A 10 -12.09 9.69 5.64
C LYS A 10 -11.95 8.52 6.61
N LEU A 11 -12.31 7.32 6.16
CA LEU A 11 -12.13 6.08 6.95
C LEU A 11 -10.65 5.84 7.29
N ALA A 12 -9.75 6.02 6.33
CA ALA A 12 -8.32 5.87 6.53
C ALA A 12 -7.75 6.81 7.61
N LYS A 13 -8.29 8.04 7.72
CA LYS A 13 -7.95 8.98 8.79
C LYS A 13 -8.53 8.55 10.14
N GLN A 14 -9.77 8.08 10.17
CA GLN A 14 -10.47 7.66 11.39
C GLN A 14 -9.82 6.45 12.07
N VAL A 15 -9.21 5.55 11.30
CA VAL A 15 -8.42 4.42 11.84
C VAL A 15 -7.24 4.89 12.71
N GLY A 16 -6.74 6.12 12.52
CA GLY A 16 -5.64 6.69 13.30
C GLY A 16 -4.26 6.09 12.98
N GLY A 17 -3.31 6.28 13.90
CA GLY A 17 -1.90 5.90 13.76
C GLY A 17 -0.97 7.09 13.55
N SER A 18 0.33 6.81 13.36
CA SER A 18 1.33 7.86 13.10
C SER A 18 1.03 8.62 11.80
N HIS A 19 1.53 9.85 11.69
CA HIS A 19 1.35 10.67 10.48
C HIS A 19 1.74 9.92 9.19
N LYS A 20 2.90 9.25 9.19
CA LYS A 20 3.37 8.46 8.04
C LYS A 20 2.43 7.31 7.72
N THR A 21 1.93 6.59 8.73
CA THR A 21 0.99 5.48 8.53
C THR A 21 -0.32 5.95 7.92
N VAL A 22 -0.88 7.05 8.41
CA VAL A 22 -2.12 7.63 7.87
C VAL A 22 -1.90 8.11 6.44
N HIS A 23 -0.80 8.81 6.18
CA HIS A 23 -0.41 9.27 4.85
C HIS A 23 -0.31 8.11 3.84
N ASP A 24 0.40 7.04 4.19
CA ASP A 24 0.58 5.87 3.33
C ASP A 24 -0.76 5.19 3.02
N ARG A 25 -1.65 5.10 4.02
CA ARG A 25 -2.99 4.54 3.85
C ARG A 25 -3.84 5.38 2.91
N ILE A 26 -3.77 6.71 3.00
CA ILE A 26 -4.47 7.64 2.11
C ILE A 26 -3.99 7.45 0.67
N ALA A 27 -2.66 7.46 0.45
CA ALA A 27 -2.10 7.29 -0.89
C ALA A 27 -2.48 5.94 -1.51
N LEU A 28 -2.49 4.87 -0.71
CA LEU A 28 -2.96 3.56 -1.14
C LEU A 28 -4.44 3.57 -1.50
N THR A 29 -5.28 4.16 -0.66
CA THR A 29 -6.72 4.26 -0.86
C THR A 29 -7.04 4.93 -2.19
N GLN A 30 -6.37 6.05 -2.44
CA GLN A 30 -6.51 6.80 -3.67
C GLN A 30 -6.18 5.92 -4.88
N ARG A 31 -5.01 5.26 -4.88
CA ARG A 31 -4.64 4.32 -5.95
C ARG A 31 -5.65 3.20 -6.13
N PHE A 32 -6.16 2.62 -5.04
CA PHE A 32 -7.16 1.57 -5.10
C PHE A 32 -8.43 2.04 -5.82
N CYS A 33 -8.98 3.18 -5.41
CA CYS A 33 -10.17 3.74 -6.04
C CYS A 33 -9.93 4.13 -7.50
N GLU A 34 -8.79 4.73 -7.82
CA GLU A 34 -8.42 5.07 -9.21
C GLU A 34 -8.35 3.83 -10.09
N ARG A 35 -7.73 2.75 -9.61
CA ARG A 35 -7.59 1.49 -10.35
C ARG A 35 -8.93 0.77 -10.55
N LEU A 36 -9.84 0.84 -9.57
CA LEU A 36 -11.20 0.31 -9.76
C LEU A 36 -11.93 0.97 -10.93
N VAL A 37 -11.80 2.29 -11.08
CA VAL A 37 -12.42 3.02 -12.19
C VAL A 37 -11.67 2.75 -13.49
N MET A 38 -10.35 2.91 -13.50
CA MET A 38 -9.55 2.88 -14.74
C MET A 38 -9.38 1.48 -15.32
N ALA A 39 -9.09 0.49 -14.47
CA ALA A 39 -8.75 -0.86 -14.93
C ALA A 39 -9.94 -1.81 -14.96
N GLN A 40 -10.99 -1.55 -14.17
CA GLN A 40 -12.15 -2.45 -14.05
C GLN A 40 -13.48 -1.79 -14.46
N ASN A 41 -13.48 -0.49 -14.81
CA ASN A 41 -14.69 0.28 -15.10
C ASN A 41 -15.76 0.16 -14.00
N VAL A 42 -15.34 0.08 -12.73
CA VAL A 42 -16.24 -0.05 -11.58
C VAL A 42 -16.63 1.32 -11.08
N GLN A 43 -17.91 1.66 -11.23
CA GLN A 43 -18.48 2.95 -10.83
C GLN A 43 -19.31 2.83 -9.55
N ILE A 44 -18.64 2.58 -8.42
CA ILE A 44 -19.30 2.58 -7.10
C ILE A 44 -18.98 3.86 -6.35
N ARG A 45 -19.92 4.31 -5.51
CA ARG A 45 -19.80 5.55 -4.74
C ARG A 45 -19.58 5.32 -3.24
N ARG A 46 -19.90 4.12 -2.75
CA ARG A 46 -19.91 3.76 -1.33
C ARG A 46 -19.10 2.50 -1.07
N VAL A 47 -18.41 2.46 0.07
CA VAL A 47 -17.65 1.29 0.55
C VAL A 47 -18.56 0.08 0.77
N GLU A 48 -19.83 0.29 1.14
CA GLU A 48 -20.83 -0.77 1.30
C GLU A 48 -21.05 -1.60 0.02
N HIS A 49 -20.89 -0.99 -1.15
CA HIS A 49 -21.08 -1.64 -2.45
C HIS A 49 -19.82 -2.34 -2.97
N LEU A 50 -18.68 -2.26 -2.28
CA LEU A 50 -17.49 -3.02 -2.65
C LEU A 50 -17.80 -4.52 -2.59
N LYS A 51 -17.42 -5.27 -3.62
CA LYS A 51 -17.54 -6.73 -3.66
C LYS A 51 -16.14 -7.34 -3.63
N ALA A 52 -16.01 -8.55 -3.10
CA ALA A 52 -14.75 -9.28 -3.08
C ALA A 52 -14.09 -9.33 -4.48
N ARG A 53 -14.90 -9.53 -5.54
CA ARG A 53 -14.43 -9.55 -6.94
C ARG A 53 -13.64 -8.31 -7.39
N TYR A 54 -13.97 -7.14 -6.85
CA TYR A 54 -13.28 -5.89 -7.21
C TYR A 54 -11.89 -5.84 -6.58
N ILE A 55 -11.77 -6.32 -5.34
CA ILE A 55 -10.51 -6.45 -4.62
C ILE A 55 -9.63 -7.52 -5.27
N GLU A 56 -10.21 -8.66 -5.66
CA GLU A 56 -9.51 -9.70 -6.42
C GLU A 56 -8.96 -9.17 -7.75
N GLY A 57 -9.80 -8.48 -8.53
CA GLY A 57 -9.39 -7.87 -9.79
C GLY A 57 -8.24 -6.88 -9.59
N TYR A 58 -8.29 -6.09 -8.52
CA TYR A 58 -7.27 -5.09 -8.21
C TYR A 58 -5.94 -5.79 -7.90
N ILE A 59 -5.96 -6.82 -7.05
CA ILE A 59 -4.74 -7.56 -6.72
C ILE A 59 -4.18 -8.29 -7.93
N ARG A 60 -5.03 -8.86 -8.79
CA ARG A 60 -4.59 -9.49 -10.05
C ARG A 60 -3.89 -8.50 -10.96
N GLU A 61 -4.44 -7.30 -11.11
CA GLU A 61 -3.83 -6.23 -11.90
C GLU A 61 -2.48 -5.80 -11.30
N ARG A 62 -2.40 -5.63 -9.99
CA ARG A 62 -1.14 -5.23 -9.33
C ARG A 62 -0.08 -6.32 -9.39
N LEU A 63 -0.47 -7.60 -9.38
CA LEU A 63 0.44 -8.73 -9.64
C LEU A 63 0.96 -8.68 -11.08
N ALA A 64 0.10 -8.39 -12.06
CA ALA A 64 0.51 -8.25 -13.46
C ALA A 64 1.48 -7.09 -13.70
N GLN A 65 1.44 -6.05 -12.86
CA GLN A 65 2.42 -4.95 -12.85
C GLN A 65 3.77 -5.32 -12.22
N GLY A 66 3.94 -6.56 -11.74
CA GLY A 66 5.18 -7.00 -11.10
C GLY A 66 5.38 -6.47 -9.67
N ILE A 67 4.32 -5.96 -9.03
CA ILE A 67 4.43 -5.46 -7.64
C ILE A 67 4.72 -6.64 -6.70
N SER A 68 5.68 -6.44 -5.80
CA SER A 68 6.07 -7.50 -4.86
C SER A 68 4.90 -7.98 -4.00
N LYS A 69 4.85 -9.29 -3.75
CA LYS A 69 3.84 -9.89 -2.85
C LYS A 69 3.82 -9.22 -1.49
N ARG A 70 4.97 -8.82 -0.94
CA ARG A 70 5.07 -8.14 0.35
C ARG A 70 4.38 -6.77 0.34
N SER A 71 4.57 -6.00 -0.73
CA SER A 71 3.87 -4.73 -0.91
C SER A 71 2.36 -4.97 -1.01
N LEU A 72 1.91 -5.97 -1.75
CA LEU A 72 0.48 -6.30 -1.87
C LEU A 72 -0.14 -6.81 -0.57
N GLN A 73 0.61 -7.53 0.26
CA GLN A 73 0.15 -7.90 1.61
C GLN A 73 -0.08 -6.66 2.49
N ASN A 74 0.82 -5.67 2.42
CA ASN A 74 0.62 -4.39 3.12
C ASN A 74 -0.62 -3.67 2.56
N GLU A 75 -0.83 -3.73 1.24
CA GLU A 75 -2.01 -3.13 0.64
C GLU A 75 -3.31 -3.78 1.12
N MET A 76 -3.35 -5.11 1.12
CA MET A 76 -4.48 -5.89 1.64
C MET A 76 -4.73 -5.65 3.12
N ALA A 77 -3.69 -5.46 3.93
CA ALA A 77 -3.84 -5.11 5.34
C ALA A 77 -4.56 -3.76 5.52
N ALA A 78 -4.19 -2.75 4.73
CA ALA A 78 -4.86 -1.46 4.75
C ALA A 78 -6.31 -1.56 4.25
N ILE A 79 -6.56 -2.24 3.13
CA ILE A 79 -7.91 -2.45 2.59
C ILE A 79 -8.81 -3.12 3.62
N ARG A 80 -8.35 -4.22 4.26
CA ARG A 80 -9.13 -4.88 5.31
C ARG A 80 -9.39 -3.96 6.50
N CYS A 81 -8.40 -3.17 6.91
CA CYS A 81 -8.56 -2.22 8.00
C CYS A 81 -9.64 -1.18 7.69
N MET A 82 -9.69 -0.66 6.46
CA MET A 82 -10.71 0.30 6.03
C MET A 82 -12.10 -0.36 5.90
N LEU A 83 -12.16 -1.61 5.44
CA LEU A 83 -13.41 -2.37 5.42
C LEU A 83 -13.97 -2.57 6.83
N LYS A 84 -13.12 -2.92 7.81
CA LYS A 84 -13.54 -3.01 9.23
C LYS A 84 -14.02 -1.66 9.75
N GLN A 85 -13.29 -0.58 9.48
CA GLN A 85 -13.70 0.78 9.88
C GLN A 85 -15.07 1.18 9.29
N ALA A 86 -15.40 0.67 8.10
CA ALA A 86 -16.70 0.87 7.45
C ALA A 86 -17.80 -0.11 7.90
N GLY A 87 -17.55 -0.93 8.94
CA GLY A 87 -18.50 -1.94 9.44
C GLY A 87 -18.67 -3.16 8.51
N ARG A 88 -17.70 -3.42 7.62
CA ARG A 88 -17.74 -4.53 6.65
C ARG A 88 -16.86 -5.69 7.06
N ASP A 89 -16.89 -6.05 8.33
CA ASP A 89 -16.04 -7.08 8.95
C ASP A 89 -16.15 -8.44 8.26
N LYS A 90 -17.37 -8.83 7.86
CA LYS A 90 -17.61 -10.08 7.12
C LYS A 90 -16.85 -10.14 5.80
N LEU A 91 -16.79 -9.04 5.06
CA LEU A 91 -16.01 -8.97 3.83
C LEU A 91 -14.51 -8.94 4.15
N ALA A 92 -14.10 -8.15 5.15
CA ALA A 92 -12.71 -8.03 5.58
C ALA A 92 -12.10 -9.37 6.03
N ALA A 93 -12.90 -10.23 6.67
CA ALA A 93 -12.52 -11.56 7.14
C ALA A 93 -12.78 -12.69 6.13
N SER A 94 -13.37 -12.38 4.96
CA SER A 94 -13.72 -13.42 3.99
C SER A 94 -12.48 -14.11 3.41
N GLU A 95 -12.54 -15.44 3.28
CA GLU A 95 -11.44 -16.25 2.73
C GLU A 95 -11.12 -15.84 1.29
N ARG A 96 -12.12 -15.35 0.56
CA ARG A 96 -12.00 -14.91 -0.83
C ARG A 96 -11.00 -13.76 -1.02
N ILE A 97 -10.85 -12.89 -0.02
CA ILE A 97 -9.83 -11.83 -0.03
C ILE A 97 -8.67 -12.11 0.92
N SER A 98 -8.49 -13.37 1.36
CA SER A 98 -7.34 -13.77 2.17
C SER A 98 -6.05 -13.66 1.34
N ASN A 99 -4.91 -13.47 2.00
CA ASN A 99 -3.62 -13.45 1.28
C ASN A 99 -3.35 -14.77 0.55
N ARG A 100 -3.86 -15.89 1.08
CA ARG A 100 -3.73 -17.21 0.48
C ARG A 100 -4.51 -17.30 -0.82
N SER A 101 -5.80 -17.00 -0.79
CA SER A 101 -6.68 -17.04 -1.97
C SER A 101 -6.25 -16.07 -3.06
N LEU A 102 -5.65 -14.94 -2.67
CA LEU A 102 -5.13 -13.94 -3.60
C LEU A 102 -3.73 -14.27 -4.16
N GLY A 103 -3.14 -15.42 -3.84
CA GLY A 103 -1.81 -15.81 -4.33
C GLY A 103 -0.65 -15.00 -3.72
N LEU A 104 -0.90 -14.31 -2.60
CA LEU A 104 0.06 -13.45 -1.91
C LEU A 104 0.85 -14.18 -0.81
N SER A 105 0.72 -15.51 -0.72
CA SER A 105 1.50 -16.34 0.21
C SER A 105 2.99 -16.39 -0.14
N GLY A 106 3.83 -16.69 0.86
CA GLY A 106 5.27 -16.92 0.69
C GLY A 106 6.12 -15.66 0.52
N ALA A 107 5.59 -14.48 0.85
CA ALA A 107 6.40 -13.26 0.82
C ALA A 107 7.42 -13.24 1.99
N SER A 108 8.68 -12.97 1.68
CA SER A 108 9.72 -12.79 2.70
C SER A 108 9.62 -11.40 3.35
N ARG A 109 10.02 -11.32 4.63
CA ARG A 109 10.27 -10.05 5.33
C ARG A 109 11.72 -9.62 5.24
N ASN A 110 12.62 -10.46 4.70
CA ASN A 110 13.99 -10.07 4.45
C ASN A 110 13.99 -8.96 3.40
N GLY A 111 14.54 -7.81 3.78
CA GLY A 111 14.72 -6.70 2.87
C GLY A 111 15.74 -7.04 1.78
N THR A 112 15.72 -6.27 0.69
CA THR A 112 16.72 -6.34 -0.38
C THR A 112 17.92 -5.42 -0.14
N LYS A 113 17.86 -4.59 0.91
CA LYS A 113 18.93 -3.65 1.26
C LYS A 113 20.09 -4.42 1.89
N LEU A 114 21.29 -4.16 1.38
CA LEU A 114 22.55 -4.68 1.92
C LEU A 114 23.19 -3.63 2.84
N ALA A 115 24.07 -4.09 3.72
CA ALA A 115 24.92 -3.18 4.49
C ALA A 115 25.85 -2.42 3.52
N ILE A 116 26.06 -1.14 3.80
CA ILE A 116 27.02 -0.33 3.05
C ILE A 116 28.44 -0.84 3.31
N THR A 117 29.26 -0.96 2.26
CA THR A 117 30.68 -1.32 2.43
C THR A 117 31.49 -0.09 2.84
N PRO A 118 32.64 -0.25 3.53
CA PRO A 118 33.49 0.88 3.90
C PRO A 118 33.92 1.71 2.70
N GLU A 119 34.26 1.07 1.58
CA GLU A 119 34.73 1.73 0.36
C GLU A 119 33.61 2.58 -0.25
N HIS A 120 32.39 2.04 -0.29
CA HIS A 120 31.23 2.79 -0.78
C HIS A 120 30.89 3.97 0.14
N TYR A 121 31.03 3.78 1.45
CA TYR A 121 30.84 4.87 2.42
C TYR A 121 31.82 6.02 2.19
N HIS A 122 33.11 5.74 2.05
CA HIS A 122 34.13 6.77 1.80
C HIS A 122 33.89 7.51 0.49
N CYS A 123 33.58 6.79 -0.59
CA CYS A 123 33.26 7.38 -1.89
C CYS A 123 32.06 8.35 -1.81
N VAL A 124 31.01 7.97 -1.08
CA VAL A 124 29.84 8.82 -0.86
C VAL A 124 30.19 10.02 0.01
N LEU A 125 30.99 9.86 1.05
CA LEU A 125 31.42 10.93 1.95
C LEU A 125 32.22 12.01 1.20
N GLU A 126 33.20 11.61 0.38
CA GLU A 126 33.96 12.53 -0.47
C GLU A 126 33.05 13.29 -1.44
N THR A 127 32.15 12.57 -2.11
CA THR A 127 31.15 13.17 -3.02
C THR A 127 30.27 14.18 -2.29
N ALA A 128 29.93 13.91 -1.03
CA ALA A 128 29.10 14.77 -0.22
C ALA A 128 29.86 16.03 0.22
N HIS A 129 31.14 15.93 0.59
CA HIS A 129 31.99 17.09 0.92
C HIS A 129 32.24 18.02 -0.28
N VAL A 130 32.36 17.48 -1.49
CA VAL A 130 32.46 18.32 -2.70
C VAL A 130 31.18 19.14 -2.92
N LYS A 131 30.02 18.59 -2.56
CA LYS A 131 28.73 19.28 -2.69
C LYS A 131 28.46 20.25 -1.55
N ASP A 132 28.86 19.88 -0.34
CA ASP A 132 28.73 20.67 0.86
C ASP A 132 30.03 20.59 1.69
N PRO A 133 30.95 21.55 1.52
CA PRO A 133 32.20 21.59 2.27
C PRO A 133 32.02 21.70 3.78
N GLY A 134 30.84 22.16 4.24
CA GLY A 134 30.49 22.27 5.66
C GLY A 134 29.91 21.00 6.26
N LEU A 135 29.68 19.96 5.45
CA LEU A 135 29.20 18.67 5.92
C LEU A 135 30.23 18.03 6.86
N ALA A 136 29.80 17.62 8.05
CA ALA A 136 30.58 16.81 8.97
C ALA A 136 29.84 15.50 9.25
N ALA A 137 30.49 14.36 9.03
CA ALA A 137 29.99 13.06 9.49
C ALA A 137 30.47 12.82 10.93
N ALA A 138 29.55 12.40 11.81
CA ALA A 138 29.81 12.09 13.22
C ALA A 138 30.22 10.63 13.43
#